data_AF-A0A7V4GE74-F1
#
_entry.id   AF-A0A7V4GE74-F1
#
_cell.length_a   1.000
_cell.length_b   1.000
_cell.length_c   1.000
_cell.angle_alpha   90.00
_cell.angle_beta   90.00
_cell.angle_gamma   90.00
#
_symmetry.space_group_name_H-M   'P 1'
#
loop_
_entity.id
_entity.type
_entity.pdbx_description
1 polymer ?
#
loop_
_entity_poly.entity_id
_entity_poly.type
_entity_poly.pdbx_seq_one_letter_code
_entity_poly.pdbx_strand_id
1 'polypeptide(L)'
;MSLAISQRHRRTYFNNPLVEESLRHLPAAVEHPTSVEFRAYLAENLHHSSAQTRKRFAEYIAQRFSQDGQMNLFLARALAKFGDSRTGREILYFELLQSAPVLHDIASLWLAEQPETGAPRSSLLAFLEKRLGGKSADKIAGAAVAAFRRCRKLTSPKPAVYIPVWSEPPLEAFLYVLARLYPERTMVRFDIFAGQPLIRALLWPRPCLAPLLEKARLAGHISKVSELDQYHQFTLADTGSARLAWLLGDPHPETLVAREPTVPYGTPSPTKAAPVKPRTRRATTKKPTKKPDPASSHTRKATSKKKAKDGQKPSPRQLPLLPREE
;
A
#
# COMPACT_ATOMS: atom_id res chain seq x y z
N MET A 1 5.71 -0.33 -21.05
CA MET A 1 6.47 -1.50 -20.54
C MET A 1 7.63 -0.98 -19.71
N SER A 2 7.54 -1.10 -18.38
CA SER A 2 8.55 -0.61 -17.44
C SER A 2 9.48 -1.75 -17.04
N LEU A 3 10.79 -1.49 -17.11
CA LEU A 3 11.87 -2.44 -16.92
C LEU A 3 11.83 -3.05 -15.52
N ALA A 4 11.86 -4.38 -15.48
CA ALA A 4 12.03 -5.18 -14.28
C ALA A 4 13.42 -4.94 -13.67
N ILE A 5 13.62 -3.79 -13.01
CA ILE A 5 14.66 -3.66 -11.99
C ILE A 5 14.25 -4.63 -10.88
N SER A 6 14.84 -5.82 -10.95
CA SER A 6 14.70 -6.99 -10.07
C SER A 6 13.96 -6.69 -8.77
N GLN A 7 12.68 -7.10 -8.69
CA GLN A 7 11.88 -7.00 -7.47
C GLN A 7 12.58 -7.63 -6.24
N ARG A 8 13.55 -8.54 -6.45
CA ARG A 8 14.39 -9.09 -5.39
C ARG A 8 15.31 -8.05 -4.71
N HIS A 9 15.85 -7.07 -5.44
CA HIS A 9 16.68 -6.02 -4.84
C HIS A 9 15.87 -4.99 -4.04
N ARG A 10 14.64 -4.68 -4.47
CA ARG A 10 13.72 -3.82 -3.67
C ARG A 10 13.20 -4.55 -2.42
N ARG A 11 13.10 -5.88 -2.47
CA ARG A 11 12.75 -6.75 -1.34
C ARG A 11 13.84 -6.93 -0.28
N THR A 12 14.99 -6.26 -0.38
CA THR A 12 16.03 -6.37 0.65
C THR A 12 16.45 -5.04 1.26
N TYR A 13 16.19 -3.90 0.59
CA TYR A 13 16.71 -2.61 1.05
C TYR A 13 15.66 -1.78 1.78
N PHE A 14 15.41 -2.11 3.05
CA PHE A 14 14.71 -1.22 4.00
C PHE A 14 15.64 -0.91 5.16
N ASN A 15 16.49 0.10 4.95
CA ASN A 15 17.37 0.66 5.96
C ASN A 15 17.06 2.15 6.11
N ASN A 16 17.15 2.69 7.32
CA ASN A 16 16.86 4.10 7.63
C ASN A 16 15.44 4.50 7.21
N PRO A 17 14.43 4.20 8.05
CA PRO A 17 13.04 4.51 7.72
C PRO A 17 12.79 6.02 7.64
N LEU A 18 13.60 6.86 8.29
CA LEU A 18 13.57 8.34 8.20
C LEU A 18 12.16 8.92 8.37
N VAL A 19 11.39 8.36 9.31
CA VAL A 19 9.97 8.71 9.50
C VAL A 19 9.82 10.17 9.91
N GLU A 20 10.61 10.63 10.87
CA GLU A 20 10.50 12.01 11.38
C GLU A 20 10.97 13.03 10.34
N GLU A 21 12.04 12.73 9.62
CA GLU A 21 12.53 13.56 8.52
C GLU A 21 11.50 13.61 7.38
N SER A 22 10.86 12.48 7.07
CA SER A 22 9.80 12.42 6.06
C SER A 22 8.58 13.26 6.48
N LEU A 23 8.11 13.13 7.72
CA LEU A 23 6.99 13.94 8.25
C LEU A 23 7.30 15.44 8.17
N ARG A 24 8.54 15.82 8.51
CA ARG A 24 8.96 17.22 8.55
C ARG A 24 9.11 17.82 7.15
N HIS A 25 9.70 17.10 6.21
CA HIS A 25 10.18 17.70 4.96
C HIS A 25 9.33 17.36 3.73
N LEU A 26 8.56 16.26 3.72
CA LEU A 26 7.68 15.95 2.57
C LEU A 26 6.66 17.05 2.22
N PRO A 27 6.13 17.87 3.15
CA PRO A 27 5.29 19.01 2.78
C PRO A 27 5.93 19.95 1.74
N ALA A 28 7.26 20.15 1.78
CA ALA A 28 7.97 21.03 0.84
C ALA A 28 8.00 20.47 -0.59
N ALA A 29 7.65 19.20 -0.81
CA ALA A 29 7.51 18.66 -2.17
C ALA A 29 6.34 19.29 -2.95
N VAL A 30 5.46 20.05 -2.30
CA VAL A 30 4.47 20.89 -3.00
C VAL A 30 5.16 21.99 -3.81
N GLU A 31 6.23 22.59 -3.28
CA GLU A 31 7.04 23.63 -3.94
C GLU A 31 8.19 23.03 -4.77
N HIS A 32 8.57 21.78 -4.47
CA HIS A 32 9.61 21.02 -5.16
C HIS A 32 9.02 19.71 -5.73
N PRO A 33 8.21 19.78 -6.80
CA PRO A 33 7.41 18.65 -7.26
C PRO A 33 8.26 17.54 -7.92
N THR A 34 9.48 17.83 -8.35
CA THR A 34 10.38 16.82 -8.93
C THR A 34 11.31 16.22 -7.89
N SER A 35 11.70 14.96 -8.08
CA SER A 35 12.63 14.27 -7.18
C SER A 35 14.01 14.94 -7.13
N VAL A 36 14.41 15.60 -8.21
CA VAL A 36 15.69 16.32 -8.30
C VAL A 36 15.67 17.58 -7.43
N GLU A 37 14.65 18.42 -7.60
CA GLU A 37 14.47 19.65 -6.82
C GLU A 37 14.28 19.33 -5.33
N PHE A 38 13.42 18.36 -5.02
CA PHE A 38 13.14 17.98 -3.65
C PHE A 38 14.38 17.41 -2.93
N ARG A 39 15.21 16.64 -3.65
CA ARG A 39 16.48 16.15 -3.12
C ARG A 39 17.48 17.28 -2.85
N ALA A 40 17.52 18.31 -3.71
CA ALA A 40 18.36 19.49 -3.46
C ALA A 40 17.90 20.21 -2.19
N TYR A 41 16.59 20.48 -2.06
CA TYR A 41 15.98 21.02 -0.86
C TYR A 41 16.35 20.21 0.40
N LEU A 42 16.21 18.88 0.36
CA LEU A 42 16.55 18.01 1.50
C LEU A 42 18.04 18.07 1.86
N ALA A 43 18.93 18.13 0.86
CA ALA A 43 20.39 18.18 1.12
C ALA A 43 20.81 19.44 1.89
N GLU A 44 20.04 20.52 1.78
CA GLU A 44 20.26 21.79 2.47
C GLU A 44 19.55 21.86 3.83
N ASN A 45 18.38 21.24 3.95
CA ASN A 45 17.49 21.42 5.10
C ASN A 45 17.50 20.27 6.13
N LEU A 46 18.14 19.14 5.82
CA LEU A 46 18.28 18.04 6.78
C LEU A 46 19.23 18.41 7.94
N HIS A 47 18.86 18.07 9.16
CA HIS A 47 19.57 18.46 10.40
C HIS A 47 20.97 17.85 10.59
N HIS A 48 21.42 16.94 9.71
CA HIS A 48 22.71 16.26 9.87
C HIS A 48 23.88 17.17 9.49
N SER A 49 24.95 17.19 10.30
CA SER A 49 26.14 18.01 10.04
C SER A 49 26.91 17.59 8.79
N SER A 50 27.02 16.28 8.53
CA SER A 50 27.73 15.75 7.36
C SER A 50 26.93 15.93 6.06
N ALA A 51 27.52 16.65 5.09
CA ALA A 51 26.95 16.81 3.75
C ALA A 51 26.71 15.47 3.04
N GLN A 52 27.61 14.50 3.23
CA GLN A 52 27.47 13.17 2.64
C GLN A 52 26.28 12.40 3.24
N THR A 53 26.03 12.55 4.54
CA THR A 53 24.86 11.96 5.20
C THR A 53 23.57 12.62 4.73
N ARG A 54 23.53 13.96 4.67
CA ARG A 54 22.37 14.70 4.13
C ARG A 54 22.06 14.27 2.70
N LYS A 55 23.05 14.22 1.81
CA LYS A 55 22.89 13.77 0.41
C LYS A 55 22.32 12.35 0.33
N ARG A 56 22.82 11.42 1.16
CA ARG A 56 22.34 10.04 1.18
C ARG A 56 20.89 9.92 1.67
N PHE A 57 20.54 10.64 2.74
CA PHE A 57 19.18 10.59 3.29
C PHE A 57 18.19 11.34 2.40
N ALA A 58 18.62 12.43 1.77
CA ALA A 58 17.85 13.12 0.73
C ALA A 58 17.50 12.17 -0.42
N GLU A 59 18.48 11.40 -0.92
CA GLU A 59 18.24 10.36 -1.93
C GLU A 59 17.23 9.31 -1.45
N TYR A 60 17.37 8.80 -0.22
CA TYR A 60 16.47 7.79 0.32
C TYR A 60 15.02 8.27 0.42
N ILE A 61 14.79 9.49 0.89
CA ILE A 61 13.44 10.05 1.03
C ILE A 61 12.86 10.34 -0.36
N ALA A 62 13.60 11.05 -1.22
CA ALA A 62 13.13 11.42 -2.56
C ALA A 62 12.83 10.18 -3.42
N GLN A 63 13.71 9.18 -3.42
CA GLN A 63 13.51 7.95 -4.19
C GLN A 63 12.31 7.13 -3.68
N ARG A 64 12.05 7.15 -2.37
CA ARG A 64 10.98 6.34 -1.76
C ARG A 64 9.59 6.88 -2.09
N PHE A 65 9.44 8.20 -2.12
CA PHE A 65 8.15 8.87 -2.30
C PHE A 65 8.00 9.56 -3.66
N SER A 66 8.84 9.19 -4.64
CA SER A 66 8.68 9.59 -6.03
C SER A 66 8.35 8.40 -6.92
N GLN A 67 7.64 8.70 -8.00
CA GLN A 67 7.37 7.79 -9.10
C GLN A 67 7.74 8.50 -10.39
N ASP A 68 8.58 7.85 -11.21
CA ASP A 68 9.01 8.37 -12.52
C ASP A 68 9.60 9.80 -12.44
N GLY A 69 10.32 10.09 -11.35
CA GLY A 69 10.96 11.39 -11.11
C GLY A 69 10.03 12.46 -10.53
N GLN A 70 8.74 12.16 -10.34
CA GLN A 70 7.76 13.07 -9.75
C GLN A 70 7.48 12.70 -8.30
N MET A 71 7.45 13.67 -7.40
CA MET A 71 7.10 13.47 -6.00
C MET A 71 5.61 13.15 -5.85
N ASN A 72 5.26 12.36 -4.83
CA ASN A 72 3.87 12.10 -4.47
C ASN A 72 3.24 13.36 -3.86
N LEU A 73 2.63 14.20 -4.71
CA LEU A 73 2.02 15.47 -4.29
C LEU A 73 0.81 15.29 -3.38
N PHE A 74 0.07 14.18 -3.50
CA PHE A 74 -1.04 13.89 -2.57
C PHE A 74 -0.52 13.65 -1.16
N LEU A 75 0.58 12.90 -1.01
CA LEU A 75 1.24 12.73 0.28
C LEU A 75 1.80 14.05 0.81
N ALA A 76 2.46 14.84 -0.04
CA ALA A 76 3.02 16.13 0.34
C ALA A 76 1.94 17.08 0.89
N ARG A 77 0.82 17.24 0.17
CA ARG A 77 -0.33 18.05 0.61
C ARG A 77 -1.00 17.48 1.87
N ALA A 78 -1.16 16.16 1.96
CA ALA A 78 -1.70 15.53 3.16
C ALA A 78 -0.84 15.81 4.40
N LEU A 79 0.48 15.71 4.27
CA LEU A 79 1.39 16.02 5.38
C LEU A 79 1.50 17.52 5.65
N ALA A 80 1.33 18.39 4.64
CA ALA A 80 1.21 19.82 4.87
C ALA A 80 -0.03 20.16 5.71
N LYS A 81 -1.16 19.48 5.44
CA LYS A 81 -2.43 19.69 6.15
C LYS A 81 -2.44 19.07 7.54
N PHE A 82 -2.00 17.83 7.68
CA PHE A 82 -2.14 17.06 8.92
C PHE A 82 -0.86 17.03 9.77
N GLY A 83 0.30 17.41 9.22
CA GLY A 83 1.58 17.47 9.92
C GLY A 83 1.94 16.18 10.64
N ASP A 84 2.57 16.32 11.80
CA ASP A 84 2.91 15.22 12.70
C ASP A 84 1.76 14.83 13.67
N SER A 85 0.53 14.85 13.16
CA SER A 85 -0.63 14.36 13.91
C SER A 85 -0.77 12.84 13.78
N ARG A 86 -1.72 12.26 14.53
CA ARG A 86 -2.13 10.87 14.35
C ARG A 86 -2.51 10.57 12.90
N THR A 87 -3.24 11.47 12.24
CA THR A 87 -3.65 11.35 10.84
C THR A 87 -2.44 11.35 9.91
N GLY A 88 -1.51 12.29 10.07
CA GLY A 88 -0.31 12.37 9.24
C GLY A 88 0.59 11.15 9.37
N ARG A 89 0.78 10.62 10.59
CA ARG A 89 1.55 9.39 10.82
C ARG A 89 0.89 8.14 10.21
N GLU A 90 -0.43 8.03 10.25
CA GLU A 90 -1.18 6.94 9.60
C GLU A 90 -1.02 6.99 8.06
N ILE A 91 -1.17 8.18 7.48
CA ILE A 91 -1.00 8.41 6.03
C ILE A 91 0.43 8.09 5.59
N LEU A 92 1.43 8.60 6.31
CA LEU A 92 2.83 8.29 6.00
C LEU A 92 3.13 6.81 6.15
N TYR A 93 2.59 6.15 7.19
CA TYR A 93 2.79 4.72 7.38
C TYR A 93 2.23 3.91 6.22
N PHE A 94 1.03 4.25 5.74
CA PHE A 94 0.47 3.65 4.53
C PHE A 94 1.40 3.81 3.31
N GLU A 95 1.90 5.02 3.03
CA GLU A 95 2.80 5.26 1.89
C GLU A 95 4.18 4.61 2.08
N LEU A 96 4.65 4.45 3.33
CA LEU A 96 5.84 3.64 3.65
C LEU A 96 5.62 2.17 3.31
N LEU A 97 4.46 1.61 3.63
CA LEU A 97 4.14 0.22 3.27
C LEU A 97 4.07 0.04 1.75
N GLN A 98 3.48 0.98 1.02
CA GLN A 98 3.44 0.93 -0.45
C GLN A 98 4.84 1.01 -1.08
N SER A 99 5.71 1.86 -0.55
CA SER A 99 7.06 2.09 -1.09
C SER A 99 8.09 1.05 -0.65
N ALA A 100 7.87 0.34 0.47
CA ALA A 100 8.79 -0.64 1.03
C ALA A 100 8.12 -2.03 1.16
N PRO A 101 8.18 -2.89 0.13
CA PRO A 101 7.56 -4.21 0.15
C PRO A 101 7.99 -5.11 1.32
N VAL A 102 9.24 -4.98 1.79
CA VAL A 102 9.74 -5.73 2.97
C VAL A 102 9.01 -5.30 4.24
N LEU A 103 8.81 -3.99 4.42
CA LEU A 103 8.09 -3.47 5.56
C LEU A 103 6.63 -3.94 5.51
N HIS A 104 6.02 -3.93 4.32
CA HIS A 104 4.68 -4.47 4.10
C HIS A 104 4.57 -5.94 4.46
N ASP A 105 5.51 -6.77 4.00
CA ASP A 105 5.55 -8.20 4.32
C ASP A 105 5.73 -8.44 5.84
N ILE A 106 6.59 -7.68 6.50
CA ILE A 106 6.76 -7.77 7.96
C ILE A 106 5.46 -7.35 8.66
N ALA A 107 4.85 -6.25 8.25
CA ALA A 107 3.64 -5.73 8.88
C ALA A 107 2.45 -6.68 8.73
N SER A 108 2.21 -7.19 7.51
CA SER A 108 1.04 -8.02 7.19
C SER A 108 1.19 -9.48 7.62
N LEU A 109 2.39 -10.06 7.55
CA LEU A 109 2.62 -11.50 7.76
C LEU A 109 3.31 -11.82 9.08
N TRP A 110 3.88 -10.83 9.76
CA TRP A 110 4.43 -11.01 11.10
C TRP A 110 3.69 -10.12 12.10
N LEU A 111 3.77 -8.79 12.00
CA LEU A 111 3.24 -7.89 13.03
C LEU A 111 1.74 -8.09 13.30
N ALA A 112 0.94 -8.23 12.24
CA ALA A 112 -0.50 -8.46 12.33
C ALA A 112 -0.91 -9.90 12.75
N GLU A 113 0.05 -10.80 12.95
CA GLU A 113 -0.16 -12.17 13.46
C GLU A 113 0.25 -12.30 14.94
N GLN A 114 0.84 -11.26 15.53
CA GLN A 114 1.30 -11.35 16.92
C GLN A 114 0.11 -11.27 17.89
N PRO A 115 0.14 -12.05 18.99
CA PRO A 115 -0.90 -11.99 19.99
C PRO A 115 -0.89 -10.64 20.72
N GLU A 116 -1.99 -10.31 21.39
CA GLU A 116 -2.10 -9.08 22.19
C GLU A 116 -1.08 -9.01 23.33
N THR A 117 -0.64 -10.17 23.84
CA THR A 117 0.44 -10.28 24.83
C THR A 117 1.84 -10.01 24.25
N GLY A 118 1.94 -9.95 22.92
CA GLY A 118 3.15 -9.69 22.16
C GLY A 118 4.00 -10.92 21.88
N ALA A 119 5.12 -10.67 21.22
CA ALA A 119 6.05 -11.71 20.80
C ALA A 119 7.50 -11.33 21.08
N PRO A 120 8.37 -12.34 21.30
CA PRO A 120 9.77 -12.08 21.55
C PRO A 120 10.46 -11.50 20.32
N ARG A 121 11.45 -10.64 20.51
CA ARG A 121 12.27 -10.07 19.42
C ARG A 121 12.88 -11.14 18.50
N SER A 122 13.25 -12.30 19.05
CA SER A 122 13.79 -13.43 18.29
C SER A 122 12.82 -13.97 17.25
N SER A 123 11.50 -13.83 17.45
CA SER A 123 10.49 -14.27 16.47
C SER A 123 10.57 -13.48 15.16
N LEU A 124 10.80 -12.16 15.23
CA LEU A 124 10.98 -11.32 14.05
C LEU A 124 12.25 -11.70 13.30
N LEU A 125 13.34 -11.97 14.03
CA LEU A 125 14.60 -12.40 13.42
C LEU A 125 14.43 -13.75 12.73
N ALA A 126 13.83 -14.74 13.41
CA ALA A 126 13.54 -16.04 12.81
C ALA A 126 12.63 -15.93 11.57
N PHE A 127 11.65 -15.02 11.58
CA PHE A 127 10.81 -14.72 10.43
C PHE A 127 11.62 -14.14 9.25
N LEU A 128 12.55 -13.22 9.51
CA LEU A 128 13.37 -12.59 8.49
C LEU A 128 14.49 -13.50 7.98
N GLU A 129 15.12 -14.29 8.83
CA GLU A 129 16.18 -15.23 8.47
C GLU A 129 15.72 -16.22 7.40
N LYS A 130 14.51 -16.78 7.59
CA LYS A 130 13.88 -17.68 6.62
C LYS A 130 13.63 -17.04 5.25
N ARG A 131 13.54 -15.71 5.17
CA ARG A 131 13.21 -14.97 3.94
C ARG A 131 14.42 -14.30 3.29
N LEU A 132 15.41 -13.87 4.08
CA LEU A 132 16.47 -12.95 3.64
C LEU A 132 17.91 -13.51 3.79
N GLY A 133 18.12 -14.64 4.47
CA GLY A 133 19.45 -15.27 4.53
C GLY A 133 20.46 -14.63 5.51
N GLY A 134 19.99 -14.22 6.70
CA GLY A 134 20.84 -13.94 7.87
C GLY A 134 21.46 -12.54 7.93
N LYS A 135 22.43 -12.21 7.06
CA LYS A 135 23.33 -11.04 7.26
C LYS A 135 22.63 -9.67 7.29
N SER A 136 21.45 -9.54 6.68
CA SER A 136 20.68 -8.29 6.66
C SER A 136 19.48 -8.29 7.60
N ALA A 137 19.16 -9.44 8.24
CA ALA A 137 17.95 -9.61 9.03
C ALA A 137 17.92 -8.65 10.23
N ASP A 138 19.03 -8.52 10.97
CA ASP A 138 19.11 -7.62 12.13
C ASP A 138 18.91 -6.16 11.77
N LYS A 139 19.54 -5.70 10.69
CA LYS A 139 19.44 -4.30 10.25
C LYS A 139 18.02 -3.95 9.80
N ILE A 140 17.41 -4.85 9.04
CA ILE A 140 16.02 -4.70 8.56
C ILE A 140 15.05 -4.79 9.73
N ALA A 141 15.25 -5.72 10.68
CA ALA A 141 14.45 -5.81 11.90
C ALA A 141 14.51 -4.51 12.69
N GLY A 142 15.71 -3.96 12.91
CA GLY A 142 15.91 -2.69 13.60
C GLY A 142 15.21 -1.53 12.88
N ALA A 143 15.35 -1.43 11.56
CA ALA A 143 14.70 -0.41 10.75
C ALA A 143 13.16 -0.54 10.77
N ALA A 144 12.63 -1.76 10.65
CA ALA A 144 11.19 -2.03 10.70
C ALA A 144 10.60 -1.69 12.07
N VAL A 145 11.23 -2.16 13.15
CA VAL A 145 10.83 -1.83 14.53
C VAL A 145 10.87 -0.33 14.78
N ALA A 146 11.90 0.37 14.30
CA ALA A 146 11.97 1.82 14.38
C ALA A 146 10.81 2.48 13.63
N ALA A 147 10.51 2.04 12.40
CA ALA A 147 9.38 2.55 11.62
C ALA A 147 8.05 2.32 12.34
N PHE A 148 7.79 1.09 12.83
CA PHE A 148 6.56 0.76 13.53
C PHE A 148 6.40 1.58 14.82
N ARG A 149 7.46 1.76 15.61
CA ARG A 149 7.41 2.58 16.83
C ARG A 149 7.14 4.05 16.50
N ARG A 150 7.83 4.63 15.50
CA ARG A 150 7.60 6.01 15.09
C ARG A 150 6.19 6.19 14.52
N CYS A 151 5.65 5.23 13.79
CA CYS A 151 4.27 5.27 13.31
C CYS A 151 3.23 4.80 14.35
N ARG A 152 3.63 4.57 15.61
CA ARG A 152 2.76 4.12 16.72
C ARG A 152 2.02 2.81 16.46
N LYS A 153 2.60 1.90 15.67
CA LYS A 153 2.09 0.56 15.34
C LYS A 153 2.67 -0.56 16.21
N LEU A 154 3.67 -0.24 17.02
CA LEU A 154 4.35 -1.20 17.86
C LEU A 154 4.74 -0.55 19.19
N THR A 155 4.45 -1.23 20.29
CA THR A 155 4.98 -0.91 21.62
C THR A 155 5.93 -2.01 22.10
N SER A 156 6.74 -1.69 23.09
CA SER A 156 7.71 -2.61 23.67
C SER A 156 7.79 -2.36 25.18
N PRO A 157 6.76 -2.77 25.93
CA PRO A 157 6.68 -2.49 27.37
C PRO A 157 7.78 -3.22 28.15
N LYS A 158 8.29 -4.33 27.61
CA LYS A 158 9.46 -5.05 28.11
C LYS A 158 10.55 -5.02 27.04
N PRO A 159 11.84 -4.95 27.41
CA PRO A 159 12.95 -4.87 26.45
C PRO A 159 12.96 -5.96 25.36
N ALA A 160 12.38 -7.13 25.65
CA ALA A 160 12.40 -8.29 24.78
C ALA A 160 11.06 -8.57 24.05
N VAL A 161 9.99 -7.83 24.33
CA VAL A 161 8.64 -8.13 23.81
C VAL A 161 8.15 -7.01 22.92
N TYR A 162 7.59 -7.40 21.78
CA TYR A 162 6.95 -6.54 20.79
C TYR A 162 5.45 -6.78 20.78
N ILE A 163 4.67 -5.73 21.03
CA ILE A 163 3.20 -5.78 21.03
C ILE A 163 2.67 -4.91 19.88
N PRO A 164 1.90 -5.47 18.93
CA PRO A 164 1.25 -4.69 17.88
C PRO A 164 0.18 -3.76 18.49
N VAL A 165 0.06 -2.56 17.94
CA VAL A 165 -0.97 -1.60 18.36
C VAL A 165 -2.08 -1.58 17.33
N TRP A 166 -3.17 -2.28 17.66
CA TRP A 166 -4.41 -2.23 16.90
C TRP A 166 -5.23 -1.01 17.32
N SER A 167 -5.59 -0.13 16.38
CA SER A 167 -6.41 1.05 16.71
C SER A 167 -7.27 1.52 15.53
N GLU A 168 -8.46 2.06 15.83
CA GLU A 168 -9.35 2.65 14.82
C GLU A 168 -8.69 3.89 14.20
N PRO A 169 -8.47 3.95 12.87
CA PRO A 169 -7.83 5.12 12.26
C PRO A 169 -8.68 6.39 12.38
N PRO A 170 -8.05 7.58 12.37
CA PRO A 170 -8.76 8.82 12.05
C PRO A 170 -9.49 8.70 10.70
N LEU A 171 -10.67 9.30 10.58
CA LEU A 171 -11.50 9.22 9.37
C LEU A 171 -10.72 9.72 8.15
N GLU A 172 -9.97 10.82 8.27
CA GLU A 172 -9.20 11.41 7.19
C GLU A 172 -8.11 10.47 6.66
N ALA A 173 -7.44 9.73 7.56
CA ALA A 173 -6.45 8.73 7.16
C ALA A 173 -7.12 7.55 6.44
N PHE A 174 -8.28 7.11 6.91
CA PHE A 174 -9.08 6.08 6.24
C PHE A 174 -9.50 6.53 4.83
N LEU A 175 -9.99 7.76 4.69
CA LEU A 175 -10.38 8.34 3.41
C LEU A 175 -9.21 8.48 2.43
N TYR A 176 -8.05 8.91 2.93
CA TYR A 176 -6.81 8.97 2.13
C TYR A 176 -6.44 7.59 1.59
N VAL A 177 -6.41 6.57 2.46
CA VAL A 177 -6.09 5.18 2.07
C VAL A 177 -7.10 4.65 1.05
N LEU A 178 -8.40 4.89 1.26
CA LEU A 178 -9.44 4.44 0.34
C LEU A 178 -9.29 5.07 -1.05
N ALA A 179 -8.95 6.35 -1.11
CA ALA A 179 -8.74 7.07 -2.37
C ALA A 179 -7.47 6.61 -3.09
N ARG A 180 -6.41 6.29 -2.35
CA ARG A 180 -5.15 5.78 -2.92
C ARG A 180 -5.24 4.33 -3.38
N LEU A 181 -5.98 3.48 -2.66
CA LEU A 181 -6.18 2.06 -3.03
C LEU A 181 -7.05 1.89 -4.28
N TYR A 182 -8.01 2.78 -4.49
CA TYR A 182 -8.95 2.71 -5.60
C TYR A 182 -8.93 4.02 -6.38
N PRO A 183 -8.02 4.16 -7.37
CA PRO A 183 -7.92 5.36 -8.19
C PRO A 183 -9.17 5.60 -9.04
N GLU A 184 -9.86 4.53 -9.44
CA GLU A 184 -11.06 4.61 -10.27
C GLU A 184 -12.33 4.45 -9.43
N ARG A 185 -13.43 5.00 -9.96
CA ARG A 185 -14.76 4.76 -9.39
C ARG A 185 -15.11 3.29 -9.57
N THR A 186 -15.28 2.57 -8.46
CA THR A 186 -15.60 1.14 -8.48
C THR A 186 -16.53 0.75 -7.34
N MET A 187 -17.14 -0.43 -7.48
CA MET A 187 -17.85 -1.14 -6.42
C MET A 187 -16.91 -2.18 -5.82
N VAL A 188 -16.85 -2.24 -4.49
CA VAL A 188 -15.89 -3.06 -3.74
C VAL A 188 -16.64 -3.88 -2.69
N ARG A 189 -16.35 -5.18 -2.62
CA ARG A 189 -16.85 -6.04 -1.54
C ARG A 189 -16.08 -5.78 -0.25
N PHE A 190 -16.80 -5.66 0.86
CA PHE A 190 -16.24 -5.37 2.18
C PHE A 190 -15.18 -6.41 2.59
N ASP A 191 -15.47 -7.70 2.44
CA ASP A 191 -14.53 -8.75 2.87
C ASP A 191 -13.23 -8.74 2.07
N ILE A 192 -13.29 -8.39 0.77
CA ILE A 192 -12.10 -8.25 -0.07
C ILE A 192 -11.30 -7.02 0.38
N PHE A 193 -11.96 -5.91 0.69
CA PHE A 193 -11.31 -4.73 1.25
C PHE A 193 -10.63 -5.03 2.59
N ALA A 194 -11.39 -5.53 3.56
CA ALA A 194 -10.92 -5.81 4.91
C ALA A 194 -9.85 -6.91 4.96
N GLY A 195 -9.89 -7.86 4.02
CA GLY A 195 -8.93 -8.96 3.91
C GLY A 195 -7.64 -8.62 3.16
N GLN A 196 -7.51 -7.42 2.57
CA GLN A 196 -6.29 -7.06 1.85
C GLN A 196 -5.08 -7.03 2.77
N PRO A 197 -3.93 -7.61 2.36
CA PRO A 197 -2.71 -7.59 3.15
C PRO A 197 -2.27 -6.18 3.57
N LEU A 198 -2.52 -5.18 2.71
CA LEU A 198 -2.18 -3.79 3.02
C LEU A 198 -3.09 -3.20 4.11
N ILE A 199 -4.40 -3.43 4.06
CA ILE A 199 -5.33 -3.02 5.13
C ILE A 199 -4.98 -3.69 6.45
N ARG A 200 -4.66 -4.98 6.40
CA ARG A 200 -4.20 -5.72 7.58
C ARG A 200 -2.89 -5.16 8.15
N ALA A 201 -1.94 -4.78 7.30
CA ALA A 201 -0.67 -4.18 7.71
C ALA A 201 -0.83 -2.81 8.40
N LEU A 202 -1.96 -2.12 8.20
CA LEU A 202 -2.31 -0.89 8.90
C LEU A 202 -2.71 -1.12 10.36
N LEU A 203 -2.95 -2.38 10.77
CA LEU A 203 -3.40 -2.75 12.11
C LEU A 203 -4.69 -2.03 12.52
N TRP A 204 -5.60 -1.88 11.57
CA TRP A 204 -6.95 -1.37 11.84
C TRP A 204 -7.84 -2.55 12.25
N PRO A 205 -8.51 -2.50 13.42
CA PRO A 205 -9.43 -3.55 13.84
C PRO A 205 -10.53 -3.75 12.80
N ARG A 206 -10.74 -4.99 12.33
CA ARG A 206 -11.80 -5.28 11.34
C ARG A 206 -13.19 -4.75 11.75
N PRO A 207 -13.61 -4.83 13.04
CA PRO A 207 -14.92 -4.31 13.46
C PRO A 207 -15.10 -2.80 13.25
N CYS A 208 -14.03 -2.00 13.20
CA CYS A 208 -14.16 -0.55 13.02
C CYS A 208 -14.32 -0.14 11.54
N LEU A 209 -14.04 -1.04 10.59
CA LEU A 209 -14.03 -0.70 9.17
C LEU A 209 -15.43 -0.44 8.60
N ALA A 210 -16.45 -1.22 9.01
CA ALA A 210 -17.81 -1.02 8.52
C ALA A 210 -18.41 0.34 8.98
N PRO A 211 -18.32 0.73 10.27
CA PRO A 211 -18.69 2.09 10.69
C PRO A 211 -17.92 3.20 9.96
N LEU A 212 -16.63 2.99 9.64
CA LEU A 212 -15.84 3.96 8.87
C LEU A 212 -16.34 4.12 7.41
N LEU A 213 -16.87 3.06 6.79
CA LEU A 213 -17.49 3.16 5.47
C LEU A 213 -18.77 4.01 5.51
N GLU A 214 -19.58 3.89 6.56
CA GLU A 214 -20.75 4.78 6.73
C GLU A 214 -20.33 6.23 6.97
N LYS A 215 -19.33 6.47 7.82
CA LYS A 215 -18.75 7.82 7.99
C LYS A 215 -18.22 8.38 6.66
N ALA A 216 -17.56 7.54 5.84
CA ALA A 216 -17.07 7.92 4.52
C ALA A 216 -18.20 8.19 3.51
N ARG A 217 -19.35 7.51 3.64
CA ARG A 217 -20.56 7.79 2.86
C ARG A 217 -21.18 9.13 3.24
N LEU A 218 -21.28 9.42 4.54
CA LEU A 218 -21.77 10.71 5.04
C LEU A 218 -20.84 11.87 4.63
N ALA A 219 -19.53 11.63 4.58
CA ALA A 219 -18.53 12.56 4.05
C ALA A 219 -18.50 12.62 2.51
N GLY A 220 -19.35 11.84 1.82
CA GLY A 220 -19.49 11.87 0.35
C GLY A 220 -18.39 11.18 -0.46
N HIS A 221 -17.43 10.49 0.17
CA HIS A 221 -16.41 9.70 -0.53
C HIS A 221 -16.93 8.36 -1.07
N ILE A 222 -18.07 7.91 -0.52
CA ILE A 222 -18.79 6.70 -0.91
C ILE A 222 -20.21 7.12 -1.29
N SER A 223 -20.68 6.68 -2.45
CA SER A 223 -22.02 6.99 -2.95
C SER A 223 -23.09 6.10 -2.32
N LYS A 224 -22.76 4.83 -2.05
CA LYS A 224 -23.67 3.83 -1.52
C LYS A 224 -22.90 2.77 -0.72
N VAL A 225 -23.47 2.35 0.40
CA VAL A 225 -23.12 1.11 1.11
C VAL A 225 -24.35 0.22 1.02
N SER A 226 -24.14 -1.07 0.74
CA SER A 226 -25.20 -2.06 0.56
C SER A 226 -24.84 -3.31 1.34
N GLU A 227 -25.74 -3.72 2.22
CA GLU A 227 -25.67 -4.95 2.99
C GLU A 227 -26.95 -5.73 2.72
N LEU A 228 -26.83 -6.78 1.90
CA LEU A 228 -27.94 -7.67 1.51
C LEU A 228 -27.47 -9.11 1.70
N ASP A 229 -28.08 -9.82 2.65
CA ASP A 229 -27.72 -11.17 3.05
C ASP A 229 -26.22 -11.31 3.36
N GLN A 230 -25.49 -12.04 2.53
CA GLN A 230 -24.04 -12.28 2.64
C GLN A 230 -23.21 -11.27 1.83
N TYR A 231 -23.84 -10.34 1.13
CA TYR A 231 -23.18 -9.37 0.26
C TYR A 231 -23.13 -8.00 0.94
N HIS A 232 -21.99 -7.74 1.59
CA HIS A 232 -21.62 -6.41 2.05
C HIS A 232 -20.67 -5.76 1.03
N GLN A 233 -21.10 -4.68 0.38
CA GLN A 233 -20.33 -3.95 -0.62
C GLN A 233 -20.57 -2.43 -0.55
N PHE A 234 -19.63 -1.66 -1.08
CA PHE A 234 -19.73 -0.20 -1.16
C PHE A 234 -19.29 0.31 -2.54
N THR A 235 -19.88 1.42 -2.98
CA THR A 235 -19.60 2.05 -4.28
C THR A 235 -18.97 3.42 -4.07
N LEU A 236 -17.79 3.62 -4.62
CA LEU A 236 -17.05 4.87 -4.51
C LEU A 236 -17.79 6.00 -5.24
N ALA A 237 -17.74 7.21 -4.67
CA ALA A 237 -18.45 8.36 -5.24
C ALA A 237 -17.80 8.87 -6.53
N ASP A 238 -16.47 8.94 -6.54
CA ASP A 238 -15.65 9.48 -7.64
C ASP A 238 -14.29 8.76 -7.70
N THR A 239 -13.43 9.18 -8.62
CA THR A 239 -12.02 8.85 -8.72
C THR A 239 -11.27 9.14 -7.42
N GLY A 240 -10.14 8.46 -7.23
CA GLY A 240 -9.24 8.66 -6.09
C GLY A 240 -8.67 10.07 -6.05
N SER A 241 -8.32 10.65 -7.21
CA SER A 241 -7.80 12.02 -7.29
C SER A 241 -8.84 13.07 -6.87
N ALA A 242 -10.08 12.98 -7.35
CA ALA A 242 -11.16 13.88 -6.95
C ALA A 242 -11.47 13.77 -5.44
N ARG A 243 -11.51 12.54 -4.92
CA ARG A 243 -11.71 12.30 -3.48
C ARG A 243 -10.54 12.80 -2.63
N LEU A 244 -9.31 12.72 -3.11
CA LEU A 244 -8.15 13.32 -2.42
C LEU A 244 -8.21 14.85 -2.46
N ALA A 245 -8.55 15.45 -3.60
CA ALA A 245 -8.74 16.88 -3.73
C ALA A 245 -9.78 17.39 -2.70
N TRP A 246 -10.94 16.74 -2.62
CA TRP A 246 -11.96 17.03 -1.61
C TRP A 246 -11.42 16.89 -0.17
N LEU A 247 -10.80 15.76 0.17
CA LEU A 247 -10.24 15.54 1.51
C LEU A 247 -9.24 16.64 1.90
N LEU A 248 -8.45 17.11 0.94
CA LEU A 248 -7.40 18.09 1.16
C LEU A 248 -7.91 19.54 1.13
N GLY A 249 -9.14 19.78 0.65
CA GLY A 249 -9.77 21.09 0.60
C GLY A 249 -9.53 21.83 -0.71
N ASP A 250 -9.08 21.14 -1.76
CA ASP A 250 -9.01 21.70 -3.11
C ASP A 250 -10.45 21.86 -3.66
N PRO A 251 -10.76 22.97 -4.35
CA PRO A 251 -12.08 23.19 -4.91
C PRO A 251 -12.44 22.07 -5.89
N HIS A 252 -13.54 21.38 -5.63
CA HIS A 252 -14.06 20.34 -6.51
C HIS A 252 -14.51 21.01 -7.81
N PRO A 253 -14.07 20.55 -9.01
CA PRO A 253 -14.76 20.95 -10.24
C PRO A 253 -16.21 20.46 -10.09
N GLU A 254 -17.19 21.36 -10.15
CA GLU A 254 -18.60 21.05 -9.93
C GLU A 254 -19.06 19.85 -10.78
N THR A 255 -19.09 18.67 -10.17
CA THR A 255 -19.89 17.54 -10.64
C THR A 255 -20.91 17.19 -9.58
N LEU A 256 -21.76 18.18 -9.30
CA LEU A 256 -23.13 17.90 -8.89
C LEU A 256 -23.79 17.16 -10.07
N VAL A 257 -23.63 15.83 -10.12
CA VAL A 257 -24.75 15.02 -10.63
C VAL A 257 -25.85 15.27 -9.61
N ALA A 258 -26.68 16.29 -9.89
CA ALA A 258 -27.91 16.52 -9.19
C ALA A 258 -28.59 15.15 -9.07
N ARG A 259 -28.76 14.67 -7.84
CA ARG A 259 -29.59 13.50 -7.59
C ARG A 259 -30.94 13.84 -8.19
N GLU A 260 -31.30 13.19 -9.30
CA GLU A 260 -32.69 13.20 -9.71
C GLU A 260 -33.51 12.73 -8.50
N PRO A 261 -34.51 13.53 -8.06
CA PRO A 261 -35.36 13.11 -6.96
C PRO A 261 -35.92 11.75 -7.33
N THR A 262 -35.68 10.77 -6.45
CA THR A 262 -36.15 9.41 -6.64
C THR A 262 -37.68 9.49 -6.69
N VAL A 263 -38.25 9.41 -7.89
CA VAL A 263 -39.70 9.40 -8.06
C VAL A 263 -40.19 8.17 -7.30
N PRO A 264 -41.09 8.32 -6.32
CA PRO A 264 -41.63 7.18 -5.60
C PRO A 264 -42.27 6.21 -6.60
N TYR A 265 -41.82 4.97 -6.55
CA TYR A 265 -42.36 3.87 -7.34
C TYR A 265 -43.82 3.68 -6.91
N GLY A 266 -44.78 4.25 -7.65
CA GLY A 266 -46.19 4.16 -7.28
C GLY A 266 -47.15 5.23 -7.82
N THR A 267 -46.69 6.31 -8.46
CA THR A 267 -47.63 7.25 -9.11
C THR A 267 -48.12 6.67 -10.45
N PRO A 268 -49.42 6.38 -10.62
CA PRO A 268 -49.96 5.97 -11.91
C PRO A 268 -49.85 7.13 -12.90
N SER A 269 -49.02 6.98 -13.93
CA SER A 269 -49.00 7.90 -15.06
C SER A 269 -50.38 7.91 -15.74
N PRO A 270 -50.94 9.10 -16.05
CA PRO A 270 -52.17 9.20 -16.81
C PRO A 270 -51.95 8.62 -18.21
N THR A 271 -52.78 7.65 -18.53
CA THR A 271 -52.86 6.93 -19.79
C THR A 271 -53.04 7.92 -20.94
N LYS A 272 -51.96 8.22 -21.68
CA LYS A 272 -52.09 8.79 -23.03
C LYS A 272 -52.17 7.63 -24.01
N ALA A 273 -53.36 7.51 -24.62
CA ALA A 273 -53.69 6.57 -25.67
C ALA A 273 -52.68 6.67 -26.84
N ALA A 274 -52.27 5.50 -27.31
CA ALA A 274 -51.43 5.31 -28.48
C ALA A 274 -52.17 5.64 -29.79
N PRO A 275 -51.44 5.94 -30.87
CA PRO A 275 -51.82 5.50 -32.19
C PRO A 275 -50.91 4.35 -32.64
N VAL A 276 -51.58 3.22 -32.84
CA VAL A 276 -51.10 2.00 -33.48
C VAL A 276 -50.48 2.32 -34.86
N LYS A 277 -49.30 1.76 -35.14
CA LYS A 277 -48.80 1.61 -36.51
C LYS A 277 -48.46 0.15 -36.83
N PRO A 278 -48.64 -0.26 -38.09
CA PRO A 278 -48.85 -1.65 -38.46
C PRO A 278 -47.55 -2.43 -38.62
N ARG A 279 -47.73 -3.73 -38.38
CA ARG A 279 -46.75 -4.80 -38.25
C ARG A 279 -46.38 -5.35 -39.63
N THR A 280 -45.17 -5.10 -40.11
CA THR A 280 -44.65 -5.73 -41.33
C THR A 280 -43.80 -6.97 -40.99
N ARG A 281 -44.26 -8.13 -41.44
CA ARG A 281 -43.58 -9.43 -41.44
C ARG A 281 -42.40 -9.43 -42.43
N ARG A 282 -41.26 -9.99 -42.03
CA ARG A 282 -40.28 -10.71 -42.89
C ARG A 282 -39.42 -11.59 -41.98
N ALA A 283 -39.64 -12.91 -41.94
CA ALA A 283 -39.12 -13.95 -42.85
C ALA A 283 -37.64 -14.31 -42.59
N THR A 284 -37.48 -15.35 -41.77
CA THR A 284 -36.55 -16.50 -41.85
C THR A 284 -35.30 -16.41 -42.73
N THR A 285 -34.16 -16.80 -42.17
CA THR A 285 -33.27 -17.81 -42.78
C THR A 285 -32.30 -18.42 -41.75
N LYS A 286 -32.43 -19.74 -41.57
CA LYS A 286 -31.42 -20.66 -41.00
C LYS A 286 -30.39 -20.97 -42.08
N LYS A 287 -29.10 -21.14 -41.73
CA LYS A 287 -28.27 -22.35 -42.02
C LYS A 287 -26.78 -22.17 -41.61
N PRO A 288 -25.96 -23.25 -41.56
CA PRO A 288 -25.05 -23.53 -40.45
C PRO A 288 -23.59 -23.72 -40.92
N THR A 289 -22.80 -24.47 -40.13
CA THR A 289 -21.45 -25.05 -40.39
C THR A 289 -20.27 -24.11 -40.07
N LYS A 290 -19.11 -24.54 -39.57
CA LYS A 290 -18.46 -25.87 -39.52
C LYS A 290 -17.28 -25.80 -38.51
N LYS A 291 -17.07 -26.85 -37.72
CA LYS A 291 -15.76 -27.19 -37.10
C LYS A 291 -14.74 -27.51 -38.21
N PRO A 292 -13.44 -27.28 -37.99
CA PRO A 292 -12.56 -28.43 -37.71
C PRO A 292 -11.38 -28.14 -36.74
N ASP A 293 -11.07 -29.13 -35.90
CA ASP A 293 -9.68 -29.46 -35.47
C ASP A 293 -9.06 -30.41 -36.54
N PRO A 294 -7.81 -30.94 -36.46
CA PRO A 294 -6.70 -30.77 -35.51
C PRO A 294 -5.30 -30.67 -36.20
N ALA A 295 -4.23 -30.88 -35.40
CA ALA A 295 -2.81 -31.11 -35.75
C ALA A 295 -1.96 -29.82 -35.88
N SER A 296 -0.69 -29.75 -35.45
CA SER A 296 0.31 -30.80 -35.28
C SER A 296 1.46 -30.33 -34.35
N SER A 297 2.08 -31.33 -33.73
CA SER A 297 3.43 -31.44 -33.15
C SER A 297 4.51 -30.37 -33.46
N HIS A 298 5.36 -30.07 -32.46
CA HIS A 298 6.81 -30.23 -32.61
C HIS A 298 7.58 -30.32 -31.26
N THR A 299 8.17 -31.50 -31.09
CA THR A 299 9.43 -31.86 -30.43
C THR A 299 10.52 -30.77 -30.44
N ARG A 300 11.27 -30.64 -29.33
CA ARG A 300 12.75 -30.59 -29.36
C ARG A 300 13.39 -30.90 -27.99
N LYS A 301 14.20 -31.96 -27.99
CA LYS A 301 15.27 -32.29 -27.05
C LYS A 301 16.50 -31.40 -27.29
N ALA A 302 17.28 -31.11 -26.24
CA ALA A 302 18.76 -31.05 -26.22
C ALA A 302 19.21 -30.72 -24.78
N THR A 303 19.80 -31.63 -23.99
CA THR A 303 21.23 -32.03 -23.90
C THR A 303 22.25 -30.92 -23.64
N SER A 304 22.90 -30.97 -22.47
CA SER A 304 24.36 -30.90 -22.21
C SER A 304 24.59 -30.41 -20.78
N LYS A 305 25.11 -31.20 -19.83
CA LYS A 305 26.48 -31.73 -19.69
C LYS A 305 27.53 -30.62 -19.66
N LYS A 306 27.99 -30.21 -18.47
CA LYS A 306 29.35 -29.71 -18.26
C LYS A 306 29.88 -30.06 -16.87
N LYS A 307 31.15 -30.44 -16.89
CA LYS A 307 31.99 -31.12 -15.91
C LYS A 307 32.98 -30.10 -15.33
N ALA A 308 33.61 -30.49 -14.21
CA ALA A 308 34.82 -29.92 -13.58
C ALA A 308 34.58 -28.61 -12.79
N LYS A 309 35.24 -28.36 -11.65
CA LYS A 309 36.64 -28.64 -11.34
C LYS A 309 36.88 -28.52 -9.82
N ASP A 310 37.79 -29.36 -9.34
CA ASP A 310 38.47 -29.30 -8.04
C ASP A 310 39.04 -27.91 -7.71
N GLY A 311 39.10 -27.58 -6.41
CA GLY A 311 39.82 -26.41 -5.94
C GLY A 311 39.69 -26.11 -4.45
N GLN A 312 40.55 -26.76 -3.67
CA GLN A 312 41.29 -26.17 -2.55
C GLN A 312 40.56 -25.82 -1.22
N LYS A 313 40.83 -26.67 -0.22
CA LYS A 313 40.74 -26.35 1.22
C LYS A 313 41.75 -25.26 1.61
N PRO A 314 41.39 -24.33 2.51
CA PRO A 314 42.34 -23.72 3.43
C PRO A 314 42.23 -24.31 4.85
N SER A 315 43.40 -24.56 5.43
CA SER A 315 43.64 -25.04 6.80
C SER A 315 43.04 -24.16 7.90
N PRO A 316 42.80 -24.73 9.10
CA PRO A 316 42.22 -24.03 10.24
C PRO A 316 43.25 -23.11 10.92
N ARG A 317 42.83 -21.87 11.20
CA ARG A 317 43.53 -20.95 12.11
C ARG A 317 43.39 -21.44 13.55
N GLN A 318 44.53 -21.65 14.21
CA GLN A 318 44.62 -21.90 15.63
C GLN A 318 44.21 -20.65 16.43
N LEU A 319 43.40 -20.86 17.47
CA LEU A 319 43.05 -19.88 18.49
C LEU A 319 44.16 -19.83 19.56
N PRO A 320 44.51 -18.64 20.09
CA PRO A 320 45.40 -18.54 21.24
C PRO A 320 44.66 -18.92 22.55
N LEU A 321 45.30 -19.78 23.33
CA LEU A 321 44.95 -20.11 24.72
C LEU A 321 45.44 -19.00 25.67
N LEU A 322 44.53 -18.50 26.49
CA LEU A 322 44.76 -17.87 27.80
C LEU A 322 43.63 -18.38 28.73
N PRO A 323 43.75 -18.39 30.08
CA PRO A 323 44.86 -17.99 30.96
C PRO A 323 45.26 -19.08 31.99
N ARG A 324 46.29 -18.83 32.80
CA ARG A 324 46.38 -19.40 34.16
C ARG A 324 46.51 -18.23 35.14
N GLU A 325 45.59 -18.20 36.08
CA GLU A 325 45.59 -17.33 37.26
C GLU A 325 46.59 -17.87 38.28
N GLU A 326 47.34 -16.96 38.90
CA GLU A 326 47.76 -17.01 40.30
C GLU A 326 47.48 -15.65 40.94
#